data_AF-A0AAE6WJU3-F1
#
_entry.id   AF-A0AAE6WJU3-F1
#
_cell.length_a   1.000
_cell.length_b   1.000
_cell.length_c   1.000
_cell.angle_alpha   90.00
_cell.angle_beta   90.00
_cell.angle_gamma   90.00
#
_symmetry.space_group_name_H-M   'P 1'
#
loop_
_entity.id
_entity.type
_entity.pdbx_description
1 polymer ?
#
loop_
_entity_poly.entity_id
_entity_poly.type
_entity_poly.pdbx_seq_one_letter_code
_entity_poly.pdbx_strand_id
1 'polypeptide(L)' 'MKPQDFINKIAPSSVADMKKTKIPASLTIAQAILESAWGESGLIKRGTNLFGIKGTGPSGGDEGCSC' A
#
# COMPACT_ATOMS: atom_id res chain seq x y z
N MET A 1 12.61 8.57 1.58
CA MET A 1 12.99 7.29 2.27
C MET A 1 14.03 6.57 1.42
N LYS A 2 14.95 5.76 1.97
CA LYS A 2 15.87 4.98 1.09
C LYS A 2 15.12 3.81 0.45
N PRO A 3 15.40 3.47 -0.83
CA PRO A 3 14.76 2.35 -1.52
C PRO A 3 14.78 1.02 -0.74
N GLN A 4 15.93 0.70 -0.14
CA GLN A 4 16.11 -0.52 0.63
C GLN A 4 15.23 -0.55 1.89
N ASP A 5 15.07 0.59 2.57
CA ASP A 5 14.25 0.69 3.77
C ASP A 5 12.77 0.50 3.45
N PHE A 6 12.32 1.02 2.31
CA PHE A 6 10.96 0.79 1.82
C PHE A 6 10.71 -0.69 1.53
N ILE A 7 11.61 -1.34 0.78
CA ILE A 7 11.52 -2.76 0.44
C ILE A 7 11.51 -3.62 1.71
N ASN A 8 12.42 -3.36 2.65
CA ASN A 8 12.48 -4.08 3.93
C ASN A 8 11.19 -3.96 4.73
N LYS A 9 10.50 -2.81 4.65
CA LYS A 9 9.22 -2.58 5.34
C LYS A 9 8.07 -3.40 4.74
N ILE A 10 8.02 -3.55 3.42
CA ILE A 10 6.89 -4.23 2.74
C ILE A 10 7.13 -5.71 2.47
N ALA A 11 8.39 -6.14 2.34
CA ALA A 11 8.75 -7.51 1.96
C ALA A 11 8.13 -8.61 2.84
N PRO A 12 8.07 -8.48 4.19
CA PRO A 12 7.44 -9.50 5.03
C PRO A 12 5.95 -9.69 4.72
N SER A 13 5.22 -8.59 4.53
CA SER A 13 3.80 -8.62 4.16
C SER A 13 3.60 -9.18 2.76
N SER A 14 4.41 -8.74 1.78
CA SER A 14 4.33 -9.25 0.41
C SER A 14 4.63 -10.75 0.32
N VAL A 15 5.57 -11.27 1.11
CA VAL A 15 5.85 -12.71 1.18
C VAL A 15 4.71 -13.48 1.85
N ALA A 16 4.10 -12.94 2.90
CA ALA A 16 2.94 -13.55 3.53
C ALA A 16 1.75 -13.64 2.57
N ASP A 17 1.49 -12.58 1.81
CA ASP A 17 0.43 -12.56 0.79
C ASP A 17 0.75 -13.50 -0.36
N MET A 18 1.99 -13.54 -0.85
CA MET A 18 2.42 -14.51 -1.85
C MET A 18 2.12 -15.96 -1.44
N LYS A 19 2.33 -16.30 -0.16
CA LYS A 19 2.01 -17.66 0.32
C LYS A 19 0.51 -17.96 0.27
N LYS A 20 -0.34 -16.96 0.51
CA LYS A 20 -1.81 -17.08 0.52
C LYS A 20 -2.40 -17.06 -0.89
N THR A 21 -1.98 -16.13 -1.73
CA THR A 21 -2.61 -15.83 -3.03
C THR A 21 -1.86 -16.43 -4.22
N LYS A 22 -0.62 -16.89 -4.01
CA LYS A 22 0.32 -17.33 -5.07
C LYS A 22 0.76 -16.21 -6.03
N ILE A 23 0.44 -14.96 -5.75
CA ILE A 23 0.95 -13.80 -6.51
C ILE A 23 2.39 -13.52 -6.07
N PRO A 24 3.37 -13.40 -6.99
CA PRO A 24 4.76 -13.17 -6.62
C PRO A 24 4.94 -11.89 -5.79
N ALA A 25 5.66 -12.00 -4.66
CA ALA A 25 5.93 -10.87 -3.79
C ALA A 25 6.64 -9.71 -4.52
N SER A 26 7.48 -10.02 -5.53
CA SER A 26 8.16 -9.02 -6.36
C SER A 26 7.19 -8.13 -7.13
N LEU A 27 6.10 -8.69 -7.65
CA LEU A 27 5.07 -7.94 -8.37
C LEU A 27 4.35 -6.98 -7.44
N THR A 28 3.96 -7.48 -6.27
CA THR A 28 3.32 -6.72 -5.20
C THR A 28 4.21 -5.57 -4.71
N ILE A 29 5.51 -5.82 -4.56
CA ILE A 29 6.52 -4.80 -4.19
C ILE A 29 6.65 -3.74 -5.29
N ALA A 30 6.74 -4.15 -6.56
CA ALA A 30 6.87 -3.22 -7.68
C ALA A 30 5.65 -2.29 -7.79
N GLN A 31 4.44 -2.82 -7.63
CA GLN A 31 3.22 -2.02 -7.60
C GLN A 31 3.21 -1.06 -6.40
N ALA A 32 3.57 -1.52 -5.21
CA ALA A 32 3.66 -0.66 -4.03
C ALA A 32 4.66 0.49 -4.21
N ILE A 33 5.80 0.24 -4.86
CA ILE A 33 6.78 1.29 -5.19
C ILE A 33 6.18 2.31 -6.16
N LEU A 34 5.55 1.85 -7.24
CA LEU A 34 4.98 2.70 -8.29
C LEU A 34 3.85 3.60 -7.75
N GLU A 35 2.91 3.02 -7.00
CA GLU A 35 1.73 3.72 -6.48
C GLU A 35 2.04 4.68 -5.32
N SER A 36 3.09 4.39 -4.54
CA SER A 36 3.44 5.19 -3.37
C SER A 36 4.64 6.13 -3.57
N ALA A 37 5.29 6.07 -4.74
CA ALA A 37 6.56 6.74 -5.01
C ALA A 37 7.57 6.51 -3.88
N TRP A 38 7.92 5.24 -3.61
CA TRP A 38 8.79 4.85 -2.48
C TRP A 38 8.27 5.27 -1.09
N GLY A 39 6.96 5.37 -0.92
CA GLY A 39 6.32 5.82 0.32
C GLY A 39 6.36 7.34 0.54
N GLU A 40 6.66 8.12 -0.49
CA GLU A 40 6.69 9.60 -0.43
C GLU A 40 5.35 10.24 -0.77
N SER A 41 4.41 9.51 -1.40
CA SER A 41 3.03 9.99 -1.59
C SER A 41 2.33 10.12 -0.23
N GLY A 42 1.76 11.31 0.04
CA GLY A 42 1.30 11.76 1.35
C GLY A 42 0.22 10.91 2.06
N LEU A 43 -0.29 9.86 1.41
CA LEU A 43 -1.22 8.88 2.00
C LEU A 43 -0.56 7.93 3.01
N ILE A 44 0.76 7.74 2.97
CA ILE A 44 1.49 6.79 3.85
C ILE A 44 1.94 7.43 5.18
N LYS A 45 1.65 8.72 5.43
CA LYS A 45 2.01 9.38 6.71
C LYS A 45 0.99 9.18 7.83
N ARG A 46 -0.23 8.68 7.57
CA ARG A 46 -1.28 8.51 8.60
C ARG A 46 -1.88 7.12 8.75
N GLY A 47 -1.54 6.16 7.89
CA GLY A 47 -2.10 4.81 7.99
C GLY A 47 -1.09 3.77 7.56
N THR A 48 -1.00 2.69 8.33
CA THR A 48 -0.34 1.43 8.02
C THR A 48 -1.01 0.73 6.82
N ASN A 49 -1.07 1.39 5.66
CA ASN A 49 -1.72 0.89 4.46
C ASN A 49 -0.72 0.91 3.30
N LEU A 50 0.10 -0.15 3.21
CA LEU A 50 1.16 -0.30 2.19
C LEU A 50 0.63 -0.86 0.86
N PHE A 51 -0.65 -1.22 0.83
CA PHE A 51 -1.39 -1.57 -0.38
C PHE A 51 -2.62 -0.71 -0.37
N GLY A 52 -2.95 -0.04 -1.46
CA GLY A 52 -4.22 0.65 -1.64
C GLY A 52 -5.44 -0.27 -1.63
N ILE A 53 -5.51 -1.27 -0.74
CA ILE A 53 -6.77 -1.78 -0.23
C ILE A 53 -7.38 -0.60 0.49
N LYS A 54 -8.16 0.18 -0.26
CA LYS A 54 -9.22 0.98 0.30
C LYS A 54 -10.06 -0.03 1.07
N GLY A 55 -9.88 -0.08 2.39
CA GLY A 55 -10.89 -0.60 3.28
C GLY A 55 -12.09 0.33 3.16
N THR A 56 -12.84 0.26 2.06
CA THR A 56 -14.26 0.58 2.08
C THR A 56 -14.93 -0.56 2.83
N GLY A 57 -14.66 -0.63 4.13
CA GLY A 57 -15.72 -1.04 5.05
C GLY A 57 -16.80 0.05 4.99
N PRO A 58 -18.08 -0.31 5.11
CA PRO A 58 -19.17 0.64 5.02
C PRO A 58 -19.16 1.52 6.28
N SER A 59 -18.57 2.69 6.14
CA SER A 59 -18.83 3.88 6.94
C SER A 59 -18.56 5.02 5.95
N GLY A 60 -19.50 5.32 5.05
CA GLY A 60 -20.79 5.89 5.39
C GLY A 60 -20.57 7.38 5.56
N GLY A 61 -20.79 8.15 4.48
CA GLY A 61 -20.57 9.59 4.45
C GLY A 61 -20.22 10.09 3.05
N ASP A 62 -21.16 9.95 2.11
CA ASP A 62 -21.20 10.72 0.89
C ASP A 62 -21.48 12.19 1.25
N GLU A 63 -20.48 13.07 1.17
CA GLU A 63 -20.75 14.51 1.17
C GLU A 63 -19.61 15.32 0.55
N GLY A 64 -19.93 15.93 -0.59
CA GLY A 64 -19.47 17.29 -0.88
C GLY A 64 -18.29 17.41 -1.84
N CYS A 65 -18.60 17.39 -3.14
CA CYS A 65 -17.92 18.30 -4.05
C CYS A 65 -18.35 19.74 -3.69
N SER A 66 -17.40 20.56 -3.26
CA SER A 66 -17.53 22.01 -3.07
C SER A 66 -16.09 22.54 -3.17
N CYS A 67 -15.67 23.33 -4.15
CA CYS A 67 -16.33 24.24 -5.09
C CYS A 67 -15.63 24.16 -6.45
#